data_AF-A0A3D4T045-F1
#
_entry.id   AF-A0A3D4T045-F1
#
_cell.length_a   1.000
_cell.length_b   1.000
_cell.length_c   1.000
_cell.angle_alpha   90.00
_cell.angle_beta   90.00
_cell.angle_gamma   90.00
#
_symmetry.space_group_name_H-M   'P 1'
#
loop_
_entity.id
_entity.type
_entity.pdbx_description
1 polymer ?
#
loop_
_entity_poly.entity_id
_entity_poly.type
_entity_poly.pdbx_seq_one_letter_code
_entity_poly.pdbx_strand_id
1 'polypeptide(L)'
;MLDKTIGTADDAVSDIADGASLSVGGFGLVGIPSVLIEAVRRQAPKDLTVISNNCGTDGFGLGTLLEDHLISRTIGSYIGSNRIYAAQYLAGEISVEFTPQGTLAERMRAGGAGIPAFYTRAGVGTELQTGGLPVRYGADGQPLEMSPAKESRTFDGDEYILETALRSDFGLVHAHIADRQGNLYFRETARNFNP
;
A
#
# COMPACT_ATOMS: atom_id res chain seq x y z
N MET A 1 -1.79 -33.79 5.68
CA MET A 1 -1.71 -32.80 4.58
C MET A 1 -1.85 -31.42 5.20
N LEU A 2 -1.12 -30.42 4.73
CA LEU A 2 -1.21 -29.06 5.28
C LEU A 2 -2.61 -28.49 5.01
N ASP A 3 -3.19 -27.83 6.01
CA ASP A 3 -4.48 -27.17 5.93
C ASP A 3 -4.37 -25.78 6.56
N LYS A 4 -4.49 -24.75 5.71
CA LYS A 4 -4.35 -23.33 6.08
C LYS A 4 -5.70 -22.61 6.20
N THR A 5 -6.82 -23.33 6.16
CA THR A 5 -8.14 -22.70 6.31
C THR A 5 -8.33 -22.19 7.74
N ILE A 6 -8.78 -20.95 7.87
CA ILE A 6 -9.19 -20.36 9.14
C ILE A 6 -10.72 -20.22 9.13
N GLY A 7 -11.36 -20.46 10.28
CA GLY A 7 -12.82 -20.56 10.39
C GLY A 7 -13.55 -19.25 10.10
N THR A 8 -12.97 -18.11 10.51
CA THR A 8 -13.55 -16.78 10.31
C THR A 8 -12.51 -15.77 9.85
N ALA A 9 -12.97 -14.68 9.25
CA ALA A 9 -12.09 -13.58 8.87
C ALA A 9 -11.53 -12.85 10.10
N ASP A 10 -12.28 -12.78 11.20
CA ASP A 10 -11.86 -12.14 12.45
C ASP A 10 -10.70 -12.91 13.10
N ASP A 11 -10.78 -14.24 13.12
CA ASP A 11 -9.68 -15.09 13.61
C ASP A 11 -8.42 -14.91 12.75
N ALA A 12 -8.60 -14.79 11.42
CA ALA A 12 -7.51 -14.69 10.46
C ALA A 12 -6.72 -13.37 10.53
N VAL A 13 -7.28 -12.33 11.16
CA VAL A 13 -6.62 -11.02 11.32
C VAL A 13 -6.31 -10.70 12.78
N SER A 14 -6.61 -11.62 13.71
CA SER A 14 -6.56 -11.38 15.16
C SER A 14 -5.19 -10.97 15.73
N ASP A 15 -4.11 -11.18 14.99
CA ASP A 15 -2.74 -10.82 15.34
C ASP A 15 -2.27 -9.46 14.76
N ILE A 16 -3.11 -8.79 13.97
CA ILE A 16 -2.82 -7.43 13.49
C ILE A 16 -2.98 -6.44 14.65
N ALA A 17 -1.85 -5.95 15.14
CA ALA A 17 -1.77 -4.99 16.24
C ALA A 17 -1.65 -3.53 15.75
N ASP A 18 -1.77 -2.59 16.70
CA ASP A 18 -1.48 -1.17 16.45
C ASP A 18 -0.08 -0.99 15.86
N GLY A 19 0.06 -0.09 14.89
CA GLY A 19 1.32 0.21 14.21
C GLY A 19 1.73 -0.81 13.14
N ALA A 20 0.95 -1.87 12.92
CA ALA A 20 1.26 -2.87 11.89
C ALA A 20 1.26 -2.29 10.48
N SER A 21 2.11 -2.86 9.63
CA SER A 21 2.15 -2.57 8.20
C SER A 21 1.40 -3.64 7.39
N LEU A 22 0.55 -3.20 6.46
CA LEU A 22 -0.31 -4.04 5.65
C LEU A 22 -0.05 -3.79 4.16
N SER A 23 0.31 -4.83 3.41
CA SER A 23 0.20 -4.82 1.96
C SER A 23 -1.20 -5.29 1.57
N VAL A 24 -1.95 -4.50 0.81
CA VAL A 24 -3.36 -4.79 0.50
C VAL A 24 -3.56 -4.80 -1.01
N GLY A 25 -4.02 -5.93 -1.53
CA GLY A 25 -4.25 -6.11 -2.97
C GLY A 25 -5.47 -5.34 -3.48
N GLY A 26 -5.52 -5.18 -4.80
CA GLY A 26 -6.60 -4.49 -5.51
C GLY A 26 -6.14 -3.38 -6.44
N PHE A 27 -7.03 -2.99 -7.35
CA PHE A 27 -6.87 -1.83 -8.23
C PHE A 27 -8.21 -1.06 -8.29
N GLY A 28 -8.24 0.15 -7.72
CA GLY A 28 -9.51 0.81 -7.41
C GLY A 28 -10.35 -0.07 -6.49
N LEU A 29 -11.46 -0.62 -7.01
CA LEU A 29 -12.34 -1.56 -6.30
C LEU A 29 -12.28 -3.00 -6.84
N VAL A 30 -11.44 -3.26 -7.85
CA VAL A 30 -11.35 -4.58 -8.51
C VAL A 30 -10.32 -5.44 -7.79
N GLY A 31 -10.74 -6.61 -7.32
CA GLY A 31 -9.85 -7.55 -6.62
C GLY A 31 -9.42 -7.10 -5.23
N ILE A 32 -10.25 -6.32 -4.53
CA ILE A 32 -9.98 -5.91 -3.15
C ILE A 32 -10.37 -7.03 -2.16
N PRO A 33 -9.61 -7.25 -1.07
CA PRO A 33 -9.94 -8.21 -0.03
C PRO A 33 -10.99 -7.65 0.96
N SER A 34 -12.18 -7.29 0.47
CA SER A 34 -13.20 -6.56 1.24
C SER A 34 -13.58 -7.22 2.58
N VAL A 35 -13.71 -8.55 2.59
CA VAL A 35 -14.05 -9.32 3.81
C VAL A 35 -12.96 -9.19 4.88
N LEU A 36 -11.68 -9.23 4.50
CA LEU A 36 -10.57 -9.06 5.43
C LEU A 36 -10.45 -7.60 5.89
N ILE A 37 -10.67 -6.63 4.99
CA ILE A 37 -10.68 -5.20 5.35
C ILE A 37 -11.76 -4.93 6.41
N GLU A 38 -12.95 -5.50 6.26
CA GLU A 38 -14.02 -5.35 7.25
C GLU A 38 -13.68 -6.01 8.59
N ALA A 39 -12.99 -7.15 8.57
CA ALA A 39 -12.50 -7.81 9.79
C ALA A 39 -11.47 -6.94 10.52
N VAL A 40 -10.50 -6.37 9.80
CA VAL A 40 -9.54 -5.41 10.34
C VAL A 40 -10.26 -4.20 10.92
N ARG A 41 -11.27 -3.66 10.22
CA ARG A 41 -12.09 -2.53 10.70
C ARG A 41 -12.74 -2.85 12.05
N ARG A 42 -13.32 -4.06 12.21
CA ARG A 42 -13.96 -4.49 13.47
C ARG A 42 -12.96 -4.62 14.63
N GLN A 43 -11.75 -5.12 14.35
CA GLN A 43 -10.68 -5.19 15.33
C GLN A 43 -10.14 -3.80 15.72
N ALA A 44 -10.23 -2.85 14.78
CA ALA A 44 -9.89 -1.45 14.93
C ALA A 44 -8.45 -1.15 15.42
N PRO A 45 -7.40 -1.84 14.89
CA PRO A 45 -6.02 -1.48 15.20
C PRO A 45 -5.73 -0.06 14.72
N LYS A 46 -4.93 0.67 15.50
CA LYS A 46 -4.56 2.06 15.23
C LYS A 46 -3.21 2.14 14.53
N ASP A 47 -2.95 3.31 13.97
CA ASP A 47 -1.66 3.68 13.39
C ASP A 47 -1.14 2.76 12.27
N LEU A 48 -2.05 2.17 11.49
CA LEU A 48 -1.68 1.28 10.39
C LEU A 48 -0.87 2.00 9.31
N THR A 49 0.17 1.32 8.81
CA THR A 49 0.82 1.69 7.55
C THR A 49 0.28 0.82 6.42
N VAL A 50 -0.36 1.42 5.43
CA VAL A 50 -0.99 0.67 4.33
C VAL A 50 -0.23 0.87 3.02
N ILE A 51 0.23 -0.24 2.44
CA ILE A 51 0.85 -0.32 1.12
C ILE A 51 -0.20 -0.86 0.15
N SER A 52 -0.72 0.01 -0.72
CA SER A 52 -1.78 -0.34 -1.66
C SER A 52 -1.76 0.62 -2.85
N ASN A 53 -2.17 0.15 -4.03
CA ASN A 53 -2.27 1.02 -5.20
C ASN A 53 -3.17 2.24 -4.94
N ASN A 54 -4.33 2.00 -4.30
CA ASN A 54 -5.33 3.00 -3.92
C ASN A 54 -5.95 2.66 -2.57
N CYS A 55 -6.61 3.63 -1.93
CA CYS A 55 -7.41 3.39 -0.72
C CYS A 55 -8.92 3.25 -1.01
N GLY A 56 -9.30 2.64 -2.13
CA GLY A 56 -10.71 2.44 -2.49
C GLY A 56 -11.48 3.77 -2.68
N THR A 57 -12.72 3.81 -2.19
CA THR A 57 -13.61 5.00 -2.24
C THR A 57 -14.19 5.27 -0.86
N ASP A 58 -14.83 6.43 -0.68
CA ASP A 58 -15.64 6.69 0.52
C ASP A 58 -16.64 5.53 0.72
N GLY A 59 -16.73 5.01 1.94
CA GLY A 59 -17.62 3.92 2.37
C GLY A 59 -17.26 2.51 1.89
N PHE A 60 -16.18 2.30 1.13
CA PHE A 60 -15.87 0.97 0.60
C PHE A 60 -14.37 0.68 0.42
N GLY A 61 -13.98 -0.57 0.69
CA GLY A 61 -12.58 -0.99 0.71
C GLY A 61 -11.80 -0.26 1.81
N LEU A 62 -10.54 0.08 1.54
CA LEU A 62 -9.67 0.77 2.49
C LEU A 62 -10.17 2.16 2.92
N GLY A 63 -11.09 2.77 2.17
CA GLY A 63 -11.72 4.04 2.56
C GLY A 63 -12.46 3.94 3.89
N THR A 64 -12.98 2.76 4.22
CA THR A 64 -13.62 2.51 5.51
C THR A 64 -12.66 2.54 6.70
N LEU A 65 -11.38 2.20 6.50
CA LEU A 65 -10.35 2.30 7.54
C LEU A 65 -9.87 3.75 7.71
N LEU A 66 -9.89 4.54 6.63
CA LEU A 66 -9.65 5.98 6.70
C LEU A 66 -10.77 6.68 7.47
N GLU A 67 -12.04 6.36 7.19
CA GLU A 67 -13.21 6.88 7.94
C GLU A 67 -13.08 6.69 9.45
N ASP A 68 -12.57 5.55 9.88
CA ASP A 68 -12.41 5.20 11.29
C ASP A 68 -11.07 5.67 11.89
N HIS A 69 -10.30 6.45 11.12
CA HIS A 69 -8.96 6.97 11.46
C HIS A 69 -8.02 5.86 11.97
N LEU A 70 -8.01 4.72 11.28
CA LEU A 70 -7.17 3.56 11.63
C LEU A 70 -5.81 3.59 10.93
N ILE A 71 -5.69 4.35 9.83
CA ILE A 71 -4.48 4.46 9.01
C ILE A 71 -3.73 5.74 9.40
N SER A 72 -2.43 5.62 9.68
CA SER A 72 -1.54 6.77 9.93
C SER A 72 -0.64 7.08 8.73
N ARG A 73 -0.34 6.08 7.90
CA ARG A 73 0.52 6.23 6.73
C ARG A 73 0.02 5.38 5.57
N THR A 74 0.17 5.93 4.37
CA THR A 74 -0.11 5.22 3.12
C THR A 74 1.10 5.29 2.20
N ILE A 75 1.35 4.20 1.48
CA ILE A 75 2.30 4.14 0.37
C ILE A 75 1.53 3.65 -0.83
N GLY A 76 1.31 4.53 -1.81
CA GLY A 76 0.41 4.25 -2.92
C GLY A 76 0.69 5.09 -4.15
N SER A 77 0.01 4.76 -5.25
CA SER A 77 0.26 5.42 -6.53
C SER A 77 -0.71 6.55 -6.83
N TYR A 78 -1.92 6.48 -6.27
CA TYR A 78 -2.98 7.42 -6.62
C TYR A 78 -4.07 7.49 -5.54
N ILE A 79 -4.41 8.72 -5.11
CA ILE A 79 -5.52 8.97 -4.16
C ILE A 79 -6.88 8.69 -4.82
N GLY A 80 -7.07 9.14 -6.06
CA GLY A 80 -8.31 8.95 -6.82
C GLY A 80 -9.50 9.72 -6.27
N SER A 81 -10.68 9.07 -6.31
CA SER A 81 -11.97 9.65 -5.96
C SER A 81 -12.37 9.43 -4.49
N ASN A 82 -11.39 9.27 -3.60
CA ASN A 82 -11.61 9.14 -2.16
C ASN A 82 -11.39 10.51 -1.49
N ARG A 83 -12.49 11.14 -1.08
CA ARG A 83 -12.46 12.51 -0.55
C ARG A 83 -11.88 12.55 0.85
N ILE A 84 -12.16 11.54 1.65
CA ILE A 84 -11.65 11.42 3.01
C ILE A 84 -10.12 11.25 2.97
N TYR A 85 -9.62 10.44 2.04
CA TYR A 85 -8.18 10.27 1.85
C TYR A 85 -7.48 11.60 1.54
N ALA A 86 -7.99 12.36 0.58
CA ALA A 86 -7.45 13.68 0.26
C ALA A 86 -7.56 14.66 1.44
N ALA A 87 -8.71 14.69 2.12
CA ALA A 87 -8.94 15.59 3.24
C ALA A 87 -8.00 15.30 4.42
N GLN A 88 -7.85 14.05 4.83
CA GLN A 88 -6.96 13.65 5.93
C GLN A 88 -5.50 13.93 5.60
N TYR A 89 -5.08 13.71 4.36
CA TYR A 89 -3.72 14.06 3.92
C TYR A 89 -3.46 15.57 4.02
N LEU A 90 -4.36 16.39 3.44
CA LEU A 90 -4.23 17.86 3.45
C LEU A 90 -4.38 18.47 4.85
N ALA A 91 -5.13 17.81 5.74
CA ALA A 91 -5.26 18.18 7.15
C ALA A 91 -4.06 17.75 8.00
N GLY A 92 -3.13 16.96 7.45
CA GLY A 92 -1.96 16.48 8.18
C GLY A 92 -2.23 15.32 9.14
N GLU A 93 -3.40 14.67 9.03
CA GLU A 93 -3.79 13.54 9.88
C GLU A 93 -3.00 12.28 9.51
N ILE A 94 -2.74 12.08 8.21
CA ILE A 94 -1.98 10.94 7.69
C ILE A 94 -0.77 11.37 6.87
N SER A 95 0.23 10.50 6.81
CA SER A 95 1.34 10.60 5.87
C SER A 95 1.01 9.86 4.56
N VAL A 96 1.42 10.41 3.42
CA VAL A 96 1.24 9.82 2.08
C VAL A 96 2.56 9.80 1.33
N GLU A 97 3.05 8.60 1.02
CA GLU A 97 4.18 8.41 0.11
C GLU A 97 3.67 8.06 -1.28
N PHE A 98 3.71 9.04 -2.19
CA PHE A 98 3.40 8.82 -3.59
C PHE A 98 4.52 8.02 -4.28
N THR A 99 4.16 6.87 -4.84
CA THR A 99 5.08 5.98 -5.55
C THR A 99 4.53 5.67 -6.94
N PRO A 100 5.29 5.83 -8.04
CA PRO A 100 4.84 5.39 -9.37
C PRO A 100 4.32 3.97 -9.33
N GLN A 101 3.17 3.69 -9.94
CA GLN A 101 2.49 2.40 -9.80
C GLN A 101 3.39 1.19 -10.15
N GLY A 102 4.16 1.28 -11.24
CA GLY A 102 5.11 0.22 -11.61
C GLY A 102 6.23 0.04 -10.59
N THR A 103 6.74 1.16 -10.04
CA THR A 103 7.72 1.13 -8.96
C THR A 103 7.14 0.53 -7.68
N LEU A 104 5.90 0.85 -7.31
CA LEU A 104 5.24 0.29 -6.14
C LEU A 104 5.17 -1.24 -6.24
N ALA A 105 4.72 -1.76 -7.40
CA ALA A 105 4.66 -3.18 -7.66
C ALA A 105 6.06 -3.84 -7.57
N GLU A 106 7.08 -3.23 -8.18
CA GLU A 106 8.43 -3.79 -8.16
C GLU A 106 9.08 -3.72 -6.78
N ARG A 107 8.81 -2.67 -5.98
CA ARG A 107 9.25 -2.57 -4.58
C ARG A 107 8.66 -3.68 -3.71
N MET A 108 7.37 -3.98 -3.87
CA MET A 108 6.72 -5.10 -3.16
C MET A 108 7.30 -6.45 -3.61
N ARG A 109 7.42 -6.67 -4.92
CA ARG A 109 8.04 -7.87 -5.50
C ARG A 109 9.48 -8.06 -5.01
N ALA A 110 10.29 -7.00 -5.02
CA ALA A 110 11.67 -6.99 -4.53
C ALA A 110 11.75 -7.42 -3.05
N GLY A 111 10.85 -6.92 -2.21
CA GLY A 111 10.73 -7.30 -0.81
C GLY A 111 10.49 -8.80 -0.62
N GLY A 112 9.54 -9.37 -1.37
CA GLY A 112 9.24 -10.81 -1.36
C GLY A 112 10.37 -11.68 -1.94
N ALA A 113 11.17 -11.15 -2.86
CA ALA A 113 12.25 -11.88 -3.53
C ALA A 113 13.62 -11.77 -2.84
N GLY A 114 13.73 -11.02 -1.74
CA GLY A 114 15.03 -10.82 -1.07
C GLY A 114 15.97 -9.85 -1.79
N ILE A 115 15.43 -8.97 -2.65
CA ILE A 115 16.19 -7.94 -3.35
C ILE A 115 16.02 -6.63 -2.56
N PRO A 116 17.06 -6.08 -1.91
CA PRO A 116 16.90 -4.93 -1.02
C PRO A 116 16.63 -3.62 -1.75
N ALA A 117 17.13 -3.47 -2.98
CA ALA A 117 16.91 -2.29 -3.82
C ALA A 117 17.13 -2.62 -5.31
N PHE A 118 16.58 -1.79 -6.18
CA PHE A 118 16.74 -1.88 -7.63
C PHE A 118 16.72 -0.48 -8.27
N TYR A 119 17.20 -0.36 -9.51
CA TYR A 119 17.16 0.90 -10.27
C TYR A 119 16.01 0.90 -11.28
N THR A 120 15.34 2.04 -11.44
CA THR A 120 14.28 2.24 -12.45
C THR A 120 14.35 3.65 -13.05
N ARG A 121 13.83 3.83 -14.27
CA ARG A 121 13.69 5.16 -14.89
C ARG A 121 12.47 5.92 -14.40
N ALA A 122 11.51 5.23 -13.78
CA ALA A 122 10.26 5.84 -13.36
C ALA A 122 10.50 6.90 -12.27
N GLY A 123 10.21 8.17 -12.57
CA GLY A 123 10.41 9.30 -11.67
C GLY A 123 11.69 10.11 -11.91
N VAL A 124 12.56 9.68 -12.83
CA VAL A 124 13.73 10.48 -13.26
C VAL A 124 13.26 11.84 -13.83
N GLY A 125 13.94 12.91 -13.44
CA GLY A 125 13.66 14.30 -13.81
C GLY A 125 12.47 14.92 -13.07
N THR A 126 11.92 14.26 -12.05
CA THR A 126 10.75 14.74 -11.28
C THR A 126 11.09 14.91 -9.79
N GLU A 127 10.17 15.48 -9.01
CA GLU A 127 10.30 15.60 -7.55
C GLU A 127 10.37 14.23 -6.84
N LEU A 128 9.98 13.13 -7.51
CA LEU A 128 10.20 11.78 -6.98
C LEU A 128 11.69 11.40 -6.96
N GLN A 129 12.50 11.95 -7.88
CA GLN A 129 13.96 11.78 -7.87
C GLN A 129 14.61 12.80 -6.94
N THR A 130 14.30 14.08 -7.13
CA THR A 130 15.00 15.16 -6.42
C THR A 130 14.58 15.31 -4.97
N GLY A 131 13.50 14.63 -4.57
CA GLY A 131 12.82 14.89 -3.31
C GLY A 131 11.99 16.17 -3.37
N GLY A 132 11.34 16.49 -2.26
CA GLY A 132 10.57 17.71 -2.09
C GLY A 132 9.06 17.58 -2.32
N LEU A 133 8.54 16.38 -2.58
CA LEU A 133 7.09 16.15 -2.45
C LEU A 133 6.70 16.12 -0.97
N PRO A 134 5.67 16.85 -0.52
CA PRO A 134 5.13 16.70 0.83
C PRO A 134 4.71 15.25 1.07
N VAL A 135 5.16 14.69 2.19
CA VAL A 135 4.74 13.39 2.71
C VAL A 135 3.72 13.58 3.83
N ARG A 136 3.84 14.66 4.62
CA ARG A 136 2.88 15.00 5.66
C ARG A 136 2.73 16.51 5.76
N TYR A 137 1.51 16.99 5.88
CA TYR A 137 1.21 18.40 6.20
C TYR A 137 1.05 18.59 7.71
N GLY A 138 1.19 19.84 8.15
CA GLY A 138 0.83 20.30 9.48
C GLY A 138 -0.58 20.89 9.49
N ALA A 139 -1.11 21.14 10.68
CA ALA A 139 -2.43 21.75 10.86
C ALA A 139 -2.52 23.18 10.28
N ASP A 140 -1.38 23.83 10.05
CA ASP A 140 -1.24 25.14 9.40
C ASP A 140 -1.18 25.05 7.85
N GLY A 141 -1.28 23.84 7.30
CA GLY A 141 -1.18 23.55 5.87
C GLY A 141 0.24 23.57 5.32
N GLN A 142 1.28 23.75 6.15
CA GLN A 142 2.67 23.68 5.73
C GLN A 142 3.17 22.23 5.75
N PRO A 143 4.05 21.80 4.81
CA PRO A 143 4.66 20.48 4.89
C PRO A 143 5.50 20.31 6.17
N LEU A 144 5.23 19.25 6.93
CA LEU A 144 6.04 18.81 8.09
C LEU A 144 7.08 17.77 7.70
N GLU A 145 6.79 16.96 6.67
CA GLU A 145 7.67 15.92 6.17
C GLU A 145 7.71 16.04 4.65
N MET A 146 8.91 16.01 4.07
CA MET A 146 9.15 16.04 2.62
C MET A 146 9.85 14.75 2.22
N SER A 147 9.53 14.25 1.03
CA SER A 147 10.22 13.10 0.45
C SER A 147 11.70 13.39 0.23
N PRO A 148 12.60 12.44 0.53
CA PRO A 148 14.01 12.61 0.31
C PRO A 148 14.37 12.49 -1.17
N ALA A 149 15.51 13.06 -1.55
CA ALA A 149 16.12 12.77 -2.84
C ALA A 149 16.53 11.30 -2.91
N LYS A 150 16.41 10.70 -4.09
CA LYS A 150 16.82 9.32 -4.36
C LYS A 150 18.20 9.30 -5.00
N GLU A 151 18.99 8.27 -4.67
CA GLU A 151 20.25 8.01 -5.35
C GLU A 151 19.97 7.80 -6.85
N SER A 152 20.74 8.43 -7.72
CA SER A 152 20.70 8.17 -9.16
C SER A 152 22.00 7.58 -9.69
N ARG A 153 21.90 6.82 -10.77
CA ARG A 153 23.04 6.23 -11.47
C ARG A 153 22.75 6.11 -12.97
N THR A 154 23.77 6.36 -13.78
CA THR A 154 23.69 6.18 -15.23
C THR A 154 24.09 4.76 -15.63
N PHE A 155 23.25 4.13 -16.44
CA PHE A 155 23.53 2.85 -17.10
C PHE A 155 23.27 3.02 -18.60
N ASP A 156 24.22 2.63 -19.44
CA ASP A 156 24.10 2.70 -20.91
C ASP A 156 23.67 4.07 -21.47
N GLY A 157 24.06 5.15 -20.79
CA GLY A 157 23.76 6.53 -21.18
C GLY A 157 22.41 7.07 -20.66
N ASP A 158 21.59 6.24 -20.03
CA ASP A 158 20.33 6.64 -19.41
C ASP A 158 20.47 6.75 -17.88
N GLU A 159 19.85 7.77 -17.27
CA GLU A 159 19.77 7.91 -15.81
C GLU A 159 18.64 7.07 -15.21
N TYR A 160 18.90 6.49 -14.05
CA TYR A 160 17.97 5.69 -13.25
C TYR A 160 18.03 6.14 -11.79
N ILE A 161 16.94 5.94 -11.05
CA ILE A 161 16.88 6.17 -9.60
C ILE A 161 16.78 4.86 -8.82
N LEU A 162 17.39 4.84 -7.64
CA LEU A 162 17.36 3.72 -6.71
C LEU A 162 16.04 3.71 -5.95
N GLU A 163 15.40 2.54 -5.91
CA GLU A 163 14.18 2.27 -5.13
C GLU A 163 14.45 1.12 -4.17
N THR A 164 13.97 1.26 -2.94
CA THR A 164 14.13 0.25 -1.89
C THR A 164 12.92 -0.65 -1.81
N ALA A 165 13.16 -1.93 -1.50
CA ALA A 165 12.11 -2.90 -1.33
C ALA A 165 11.12 -2.53 -0.22
N LEU A 166 9.86 -2.85 -0.45
CA LEU A 166 8.79 -2.75 0.53
C LEU A 166 8.49 -4.13 1.11
N ARG A 167 8.42 -4.21 2.42
CA ARG A 167 7.93 -5.36 3.17
C ARG A 167 6.92 -4.87 4.18
N SER A 168 5.85 -5.64 4.35
CA SER A 168 4.84 -5.42 5.36
C SER A 168 4.79 -6.61 6.31
N ASP A 169 4.25 -6.39 7.51
CA ASP A 169 4.05 -7.44 8.50
C ASP A 169 3.00 -8.46 8.00
N PHE A 170 1.95 -7.95 7.35
CA PHE A 170 0.86 -8.75 6.80
C PHE A 170 0.56 -8.42 5.34
N GLY A 171 -0.01 -9.40 4.63
CA GLY A 171 -0.54 -9.26 3.28
C GLY A 171 -2.01 -9.65 3.22
N LEU A 172 -2.89 -8.72 2.84
CA LEU A 172 -4.32 -8.98 2.62
C LEU A 172 -4.55 -9.12 1.12
N VAL A 173 -4.88 -10.34 0.68
CA VAL A 173 -5.02 -10.67 -0.75
C VAL A 173 -6.39 -11.28 -1.06
N HIS A 174 -6.91 -10.95 -2.23
CA HIS A 174 -8.12 -11.51 -2.80
C HIS A 174 -7.79 -12.45 -3.96
N ALA A 175 -8.28 -13.68 -3.90
CA ALA A 175 -8.21 -14.66 -4.97
C ALA A 175 -9.60 -15.19 -5.32
N HIS A 176 -9.76 -15.70 -6.54
CA HIS A 176 -11.01 -16.30 -6.99
C HIS A 176 -11.20 -17.71 -6.43
N ILE A 177 -10.14 -18.51 -6.39
CA ILE A 177 -10.13 -19.88 -5.88
C ILE A 177 -8.86 -20.09 -5.06
N ALA A 178 -8.98 -20.81 -3.96
CA ALA A 178 -7.86 -21.28 -3.15
C ALA A 178 -8.04 -22.77 -2.81
N ASP A 179 -6.94 -23.51 -2.72
CA ASP A 179 -6.95 -24.82 -2.08
C ASP A 179 -6.55 -24.73 -0.59
N ARG A 180 -6.67 -25.84 0.15
CA ARG A 180 -6.33 -25.89 1.58
C ARG A 180 -4.84 -25.71 1.87
N GLN A 181 -3.96 -25.84 0.88
CA GLN A 181 -2.51 -25.65 1.04
C GLN A 181 -2.10 -24.18 0.84
N GLY A 182 -2.99 -23.37 0.28
CA GLY A 182 -2.80 -21.95 0.03
C GLY A 182 -2.40 -21.62 -1.42
N ASN A 183 -2.58 -22.55 -2.37
CA ASN A 183 -2.41 -22.20 -3.78
C ASN A 183 -3.58 -21.33 -4.23
N LEU A 184 -3.29 -20.19 -4.88
CA LEU A 184 -4.28 -19.18 -5.25
C LEU A 184 -4.43 -19.08 -6.77
N TYR A 185 -5.67 -18.96 -7.23
CA TYR A 185 -6.01 -18.63 -8.60
C TYR A 185 -6.76 -17.30 -8.65
N PHE A 186 -6.26 -16.36 -9.45
CA PHE A 186 -6.87 -15.05 -9.66
C PHE A 186 -7.63 -15.02 -10.99
N ARG A 187 -8.78 -14.33 -10.99
CA ARG A 187 -9.65 -14.21 -12.17
C ARG A 187 -9.49 -12.84 -12.83
N GLU A 188 -9.19 -12.86 -14.13
CA GLU A 188 -9.17 -11.67 -14.98
C GLU A 188 -8.31 -10.54 -14.38
N THR A 189 -8.80 -9.30 -14.38
CA THR A 189 -8.07 -8.11 -13.91
C THR A 189 -8.05 -7.96 -12.38
N ALA A 190 -8.76 -8.83 -11.65
CA ALA A 190 -8.70 -8.87 -10.18
C ALA A 190 -7.37 -9.43 -9.65
N ARG A 191 -6.47 -9.91 -10.52
CA ARG A 191 -5.11 -10.29 -10.15
C ARG A 191 -4.30 -9.09 -9.64
N ASN A 192 -4.13 -8.04 -10.46
CA ASN A 192 -3.42 -6.79 -10.15
C ASN A 192 -2.29 -6.89 -9.08
N PHE A 193 -2.45 -6.30 -7.90
CA PHE A 193 -1.48 -6.22 -6.79
C PHE A 193 -1.61 -7.38 -5.77
N ASN A 194 -2.44 -8.38 -6.04
CA ASN A 194 -2.62 -9.52 -5.13
C ASN A 194 -1.47 -10.56 -5.15
N PRO A 195 -0.77 -10.83 -6.27
CA PRO A 195 0.42 -11.68 -6.28
C PRO A 195 1.62 -11.04 -5.58
#